data_AF-A0A8T4W9X7-F1
#
_entry.id   AF-A0A8T4W9X7-F1
#
_cell.length_a   1.000
_cell.length_b   1.000
_cell.length_c   1.000
_cell.angle_alpha   90.00
_cell.angle_beta   90.00
_cell.angle_gamma   90.00
#
_symmetry.space_group_name_H-M   'P 1'
#
loop_
_entity.id
_entity.type
_entity.pdbx_description
1 polymer ?
#
loop_
_entity_poly.entity_id
_entity_poly.type
_entity_poly.pdbx_seq_one_letter_code
_entity_poly.pdbx_strand_id
1 'polypeptide(L)'
;MSDEETPFGLKKTRKGCGCSGSSDVTIVNIDGRGVGIRGMKEIFEDLEEKEISPDDVDKDELIERFREDNYIPTRKEKEYKEALLSEYRNYIG
;
A
#
# COMPACT_ATOMS: atom_id res chain seq x y z
N MET A 1 19.88 -20.70 -14.05
CA MET A 1 19.83 -19.22 -14.03
C MET A 1 18.48 -18.84 -14.58
N SER A 2 17.52 -18.74 -13.67
CA SER A 2 16.20 -18.20 -13.93
C SER A 2 16.00 -17.23 -12.79
N ASP A 3 16.46 -16.02 -13.00
CA ASP A 3 16.20 -14.89 -12.12
C ASP A 3 14.70 -14.62 -12.23
N GLU A 4 13.93 -15.27 -11.35
CA GLU A 4 12.55 -14.92 -11.08
C GLU A 4 12.59 -13.59 -10.31
N GLU A 5 12.80 -12.51 -11.07
CA GLU A 5 12.58 -11.16 -10.56
C GLU A 5 11.07 -11.02 -10.34
N THR A 6 10.63 -11.34 -9.13
CA THR A 6 9.34 -10.88 -8.62
C THR A 6 9.31 -9.37 -8.85
N PRO A 7 8.32 -8.80 -9.55
CA PRO A 7 8.36 -7.41 -10.02
C PRO A 7 8.38 -6.33 -8.94
N PHE A 8 8.52 -6.69 -7.66
CA PHE A 8 8.64 -5.75 -6.53
C PHE A 8 9.77 -6.05 -5.53
N GLY A 9 10.56 -7.10 -5.77
CA GLY A 9 11.78 -7.40 -4.99
C GLY A 9 11.63 -7.20 -3.48
N LEU A 10 10.59 -7.77 -2.86
CA LEU A 10 10.35 -7.64 -1.41
C LEU A 10 11.40 -8.44 -0.63
N LYS A 11 12.61 -7.88 -0.52
CA LYS A 11 13.61 -8.33 0.44
C LYS A 11 13.06 -7.93 1.80
N LYS A 12 12.72 -8.90 2.65
CA LYS A 12 12.43 -8.67 4.07
C LYS A 12 13.68 -8.07 4.73
N THR A 13 13.91 -6.78 4.57
CA THR A 13 14.97 -6.10 5.29
C THR A 13 14.46 -5.96 6.72
N ARG A 14 15.11 -6.65 7.65
CA ARG A 14 14.91 -6.44 9.07
C ARG A 14 15.47 -5.08 9.41
N LYS A 15 14.74 -4.00 9.12
CA LYS A 15 15.09 -2.67 9.61
C LYS A 15 14.43 -2.48 10.97
N GLY A 16 15.09 -2.99 11.99
CA GLY A 16 14.82 -2.58 13.37
C GLY A 16 15.40 -1.19 13.59
N CYS A 17 14.54 -0.19 13.81
CA CYS A 17 14.82 0.92 14.74
C CYS A 17 13.52 1.68 15.07
N GLY A 18 13.06 1.55 16.32
CA GLY A 18 12.59 2.69 17.12
C GLY A 18 11.20 3.29 16.86
N CYS A 19 10.28 2.93 17.77
CA CYS A 19 9.28 3.80 18.41
C CYS A 19 7.89 3.96 17.76
N SER A 20 6.90 3.66 18.62
CA SER A 20 5.49 4.06 18.61
C SER A 20 4.57 3.33 17.63
N GLY A 21 3.98 2.24 18.12
CA GLY A 21 2.74 1.66 17.59
C GLY A 21 1.55 2.60 17.75
N SER A 22 1.56 3.70 17.02
CA SER A 22 0.39 4.49 16.73
C SER A 22 -0.42 3.71 15.70
N SER A 23 -1.66 3.38 16.03
CA SER A 23 -2.56 2.75 15.06
C SER A 23 -3.02 3.84 14.09
N ASP A 24 -2.14 4.30 13.22
CA ASP A 24 -2.46 5.34 12.25
C ASP A 24 -3.46 4.74 11.24
N VAL A 25 -4.72 5.14 11.41
CA VAL A 25 -5.83 4.81 10.52
C VAL A 25 -6.12 6.05 9.70
N THR A 26 -5.91 5.95 8.40
CA THR A 26 -6.22 7.01 7.44
C THR A 26 -7.60 6.75 6.85
N ILE A 27 -8.46 7.78 6.83
CA ILE A 27 -9.77 7.66 6.19
C ILE A 27 -9.60 7.87 4.68
N VAL A 28 -9.84 6.82 3.91
CA VAL A 28 -9.84 6.85 2.44
C VAL A 28 -11.28 6.76 1.94
N ASN A 29 -11.63 7.59 0.97
CA ASN A 29 -12.94 7.52 0.34
C ASN A 29 -12.95 6.43 -0.73
N ILE A 30 -13.69 5.35 -0.47
CA ILE A 30 -13.83 4.20 -1.36
C ILE A 30 -15.30 4.03 -1.67
N ASP A 31 -15.69 4.14 -2.94
CA ASP A 31 -17.09 3.96 -3.38
C ASP A 31 -18.06 4.90 -2.63
N GLY A 32 -17.64 6.16 -2.41
CA GLY A 32 -18.42 7.17 -1.70
C GLY A 32 -18.56 6.94 -0.18
N ARG A 33 -17.77 6.02 0.40
CA ARG A 33 -17.76 5.74 1.84
C ARG A 33 -16.36 5.99 2.40
N GLY A 34 -16.29 6.67 3.55
CA GLY A 34 -15.05 6.79 4.30
C GLY A 34 -14.69 5.45 4.95
N VAL A 35 -13.62 4.83 4.49
CA VAL A 35 -13.07 3.57 5.02
C VAL A 35 -11.78 3.89 5.75
N GLY A 36 -11.68 3.45 7.01
CA GLY A 36 -10.43 3.52 7.75
C GLY A 36 -9.47 2.45 7.27
N ILE A 37 -8.33 2.86 6.71
CA ILE A 37 -7.25 2.00 6.27
C ILE A 37 -6.09 2.14 7.23
N ARG A 38 -5.67 1.02 7.83
CA ARG A 38 -4.51 0.93 8.73
C ARG A 38 -3.25 0.63 7.93
N GLY A 39 -2.12 1.18 8.36
CA GLY A 39 -0.79 0.87 7.80
C GLY A 39 -0.49 1.60 6.48
N MET A 40 -1.34 2.54 6.09
CA MET A 40 -1.20 3.28 4.83
C MET A 40 0.08 4.10 4.76
N LYS A 41 0.44 4.78 5.86
CA LYS A 41 1.67 5.56 5.96
C LYS A 41 2.92 4.71 5.75
N GLU A 42 3.00 3.57 6.42
CA GLU A 42 4.14 2.64 6.32
C GLU A 42 4.30 2.10 4.89
N ILE A 43 3.19 1.71 4.25
CA ILE A 43 3.22 1.22 2.86
C ILE A 43 3.67 2.34 1.92
N PHE A 44 3.17 3.57 2.08
CA PHE A 44 3.53 4.69 1.22
C PHE A 44 4.98 5.13 1.40
N GLU A 45 5.46 5.17 2.65
CA GLU A 45 6.89 5.43 2.95
C GLU A 45 7.79 4.36 2.33
N ASP A 46 7.41 3.07 2.36
CA ASP A 46 8.18 1.99 1.72
C ASP A 46 8.20 2.10 0.18
N LEU A 47 7.09 2.54 -0.44
CA LEU A 47 7.03 2.76 -1.89
C LEU A 47 7.86 3.99 -2.30
N GLU A 48 7.80 5.07 -1.52
CA GLU A 48 8.59 6.29 -1.73
C GLU A 48 10.09 6.03 -1.55
N GLU A 49 10.48 5.30 -0.51
CA GLU A 49 11.89 4.91 -0.26
C GLU A 49 12.46 4.08 -1.43
N LYS A 50 11.60 3.34 -2.14
CA LYS A 50 11.95 2.55 -3.32
C LYS A 50 11.84 3.33 -4.64
N GLU A 51 11.50 4.62 -4.59
CA GLU A 51 11.31 5.49 -5.74
C GLU A 51 10.25 4.96 -6.73
N ILE A 52 9.27 4.20 -6.22
CA ILE A 52 8.24 3.57 -7.04
C ILE A 52 7.16 4.59 -7.34
N SER A 53 7.02 4.92 -8.62
CA SER A 53 5.99 5.83 -9.08
C SER A 53 4.60 5.18 -9.00
N PRO A 54 3.53 5.96 -8.78
CA PRO A 54 2.17 5.44 -8.76
C PRO A 54 1.79 4.74 -10.08
N ASP A 55 2.33 5.21 -11.21
CA ASP A 55 2.11 4.58 -12.52
C ASP A 55 2.90 3.28 -12.72
N ASP A 56 3.94 3.04 -11.91
CA ASP A 56 4.75 1.81 -11.92
C ASP A 56 4.28 0.81 -10.83
N VAL A 57 3.40 1.25 -9.92
CA VAL A 57 2.96 0.41 -8.79
C VAL A 57 2.11 -0.77 -9.28
N ASP A 58 2.46 -1.98 -8.82
CA ASP A 58 1.62 -3.15 -9.03
C ASP A 58 0.41 -3.07 -8.10
N LYS A 59 -0.77 -2.83 -8.68
CA LYS A 59 -2.00 -2.61 -7.91
C LYS A 59 -2.50 -3.87 -7.23
N ASP A 60 -2.18 -5.04 -7.78
CA ASP A 60 -2.55 -6.34 -7.22
C ASP A 60 -1.72 -6.62 -5.97
N GLU A 61 -0.40 -6.45 -6.02
CA GLU A 61 0.45 -6.61 -4.85
C GLU A 61 0.18 -5.54 -3.78
N LEU A 62 -0.04 -4.29 -4.19
CA LEU A 62 -0.40 -3.20 -3.28
C LEU A 62 -1.61 -3.59 -2.43
N ILE A 63 -2.66 -4.11 -3.06
CA ILE A 63 -3.89 -4.46 -2.36
C ILE A 63 -3.72 -5.70 -1.47
N GLU A 64 -2.86 -6.64 -1.85
CA GLU A 64 -2.53 -7.79 -1.00
C GLU A 64 -1.84 -7.35 0.29
N ARG A 65 -0.93 -6.37 0.20
CA ARG A 65 -0.28 -5.76 1.37
C ARG A 65 -1.28 -5.08 2.30
N PHE A 66 -2.20 -4.30 1.75
CA PHE A 66 -3.26 -3.69 2.55
C PHE A 66 -4.22 -4.73 3.14
N ARG A 67 -4.39 -5.89 2.49
CA ARG A 67 -5.25 -6.99 2.95
C ARG A 67 -4.68 -7.70 4.18
N GLU A 68 -3.37 -7.60 4.45
CA GLU A 68 -2.74 -8.17 5.65
C GLU A 68 -3.29 -7.52 6.94
N ASP A 69 -3.49 -6.20 6.91
CA ASP A 69 -3.98 -5.41 8.05
C ASP A 69 -5.44 -4.96 7.94
N ASN A 70 -6.06 -5.05 6.75
CA ASN A 70 -7.41 -4.54 6.49
C ASN A 70 -8.29 -5.57 5.77
N TYR A 71 -9.60 -5.54 6.05
CA TYR A 71 -10.56 -6.34 5.29
C TYR A 71 -10.89 -5.67 3.96
N ILE A 72 -10.53 -6.33 2.87
CA ILE A 72 -10.82 -5.88 1.50
C ILE A 72 -11.68 -6.93 0.79
N PRO A 73 -12.97 -6.68 0.59
CA PRO A 73 -13.83 -7.61 -0.13
C PRO A 73 -13.43 -7.66 -1.61
N THR A 74 -13.31 -8.87 -2.17
CA THR A 74 -12.93 -9.09 -3.58
C THR A 74 -13.84 -8.36 -4.57
N ARG A 75 -15.13 -8.19 -4.23
CA ARG A 75 -16.09 -7.43 -5.06
C ARG A 75 -15.77 -5.95 -5.19
N LYS A 76 -15.06 -5.36 -4.22
CA LYS A 76 -14.66 -3.94 -4.23
C LYS A 76 -13.17 -3.75 -4.45
N GLU A 77 -12.46 -4.81 -4.80
CA GLU A 77 -11.00 -4.76 -4.95
C GLU A 77 -10.58 -3.69 -5.95
N LYS A 78 -11.33 -3.55 -7.05
CA LYS A 78 -11.08 -2.52 -8.06
C LYS A 78 -11.22 -1.12 -7.47
N GLU A 79 -12.30 -0.82 -6.77
CA GLU A 79 -12.50 0.49 -6.13
C GLU A 79 -11.39 0.81 -5.11
N TYR A 80 -10.94 -0.20 -4.35
CA TYR A 80 -9.81 -0.04 -3.43
C TYR A 80 -8.51 0.24 -4.18
N LYS A 81 -8.19 -0.50 -5.25
CA LYS A 81 -7.01 -0.25 -6.09
C LYS A 81 -6.98 1.18 -6.61
N GLU A 82 -8.11 1.66 -7.13
CA GLU A 82 -8.23 3.02 -7.66
C GLU A 82 -8.10 4.08 -6.57
N ALA A 83 -8.75 3.89 -5.42
CA ALA A 83 -8.71 4.84 -4.30
C ALA A 83 -7.32 4.91 -3.64
N LEU A 84 -6.69 3.76 -3.37
CA LEU A 84 -5.35 3.68 -2.77
C LEU A 84 -4.30 4.29 -3.69
N LEU A 85 -4.39 4.01 -4.99
CA LEU A 85 -3.50 4.61 -5.98
C LEU A 85 -3.68 6.12 -6.06
N SER A 86 -4.92 6.61 -6.03
CA SER A 86 -5.21 8.04 -6.01
C SER A 86 -4.58 8.71 -4.79
N GLU A 87 -4.67 8.08 -3.62
CA GLU A 87 -4.02 8.63 -2.42
C GLU A 87 -2.51 8.56 -2.47
N TYR A 88 -1.93 7.52 -3.05
CA TYR A 88 -0.49 7.45 -3.23
C TYR A 88 0.01 8.56 -4.17
N ARG A 89 -0.75 8.87 -5.23
CA ARG A 89 -0.49 10.01 -6.10
C ARG A 89 -0.56 11.34 -5.35
N ASN A 90 -1.55 11.52 -4.48
CA ASN A 90 -1.68 12.70 -3.63
C ASN A 90 -0.58 12.81 -2.56
N TYR A 91 0.04 11.68 -2.17
CA TYR A 91 1.10 11.64 -1.18
C TYR A 91 2.46 12.09 -1.77
N ILE A 92 2.80 11.64 -2.99
CA ILE A 92 4.06 12.02 -3.67
C ILE A 92 3.96 13.39 -4.36
N GLY A 93 2.76 13.78 -4.80
CA GLY A 93 2.48 14.94 -5.64
C GLY A 93 2.34 16.27 -4.92
#